data_AF-A0A9P7Z9F6-F1
#
_entry.id   AF-A0A9P7Z9F6-F1
#
_cell.length_a   1.000
_cell.length_b   1.000
_cell.length_c   1.000
_cell.angle_alpha   90.00
_cell.angle_beta   90.00
_cell.angle_gamma   90.00
#
_symmetry.space_group_name_H-M   'P 1'
#
loop_
_entity.id
_entity.type
_entity.pdbx_description
1 polymer ?
#
loop_
_entity_poly.entity_id
_entity_poly.type
_entity_poly.pdbx_seq_one_letter_code
_entity_poly.pdbx_strand_id
1 'polypeptide(L)'
;MNHLDLIKRGTAAYVFALTALGISLQSPKLAGKDGTLATCLILLIYELYEPTSNLNTAHEGHMAGIERLVQFRGVEQNETALGGALFKNITYALMVKSLQYRKTSRLKELIDQTVWWDMQGILFAKGHRLGNLLEDLDTYKTSAQHSLQASAGYLQLCAGLDMEFGSWYQDLLAESPSPIYWTSGNEPELLFPNINLALLLLDYWALRLALSTSIDIICSNVPD
;
A
#
# COMPACT_ATOMS: atom_id res chain seq x y z
N MET A 1 32.89 6.74 14.56
CA MET A 1 31.98 5.67 15.02
C MET A 1 32.09 4.54 14.00
N ASN A 2 32.41 3.31 14.42
CA ASN A 2 32.53 2.20 13.46
C ASN A 2 31.16 1.53 13.24
N HIS A 3 31.01 0.80 12.13
CA HIS A 3 29.77 0.14 11.73
C HIS A 3 29.19 -0.80 12.81
N LEU A 4 30.06 -1.53 13.51
CA LEU A 4 29.65 -2.48 14.56
C LEU A 4 29.06 -1.79 15.79
N ASP A 5 29.54 -0.59 16.12
CA ASP A 5 29.00 0.21 17.22
C ASP A 5 27.60 0.75 16.89
N LEU A 6 27.37 1.14 15.63
CA LEU A 6 26.05 1.57 15.17
C LEU A 6 25.03 0.43 15.25
N ILE A 7 25.39 -0.77 14.78
CA ILE A 7 24.51 -1.96 14.87
C ILE A 7 24.17 -2.26 16.32
N LYS A 8 25.16 -2.33 17.22
CA LYS A 8 24.91 -2.63 18.64
C LYS A 8 23.95 -1.64 19.29
N ARG A 9 24.12 -0.34 19.01
CA ARG A 9 23.23 0.71 19.51
C ARG A 9 21.84 0.61 18.90
N GLY A 10 21.74 0.31 17.61
CA GLY A 10 20.48 0.04 16.92
C GLY A 10 19.71 -1.12 17.55
N THR A 11 20.38 -2.26 17.75
CA THR A 11 19.79 -3.44 18.39
C THR A 11 19.33 -3.15 19.81
N ALA A 12 20.12 -2.43 20.61
CA ALA A 12 19.74 -2.05 21.97
C ALA A 12 18.48 -1.15 21.99
N ALA A 13 18.43 -0.16 21.09
CA ALA A 13 17.26 0.71 20.95
C ALA A 13 16.03 -0.06 20.48
N TYR A 14 16.19 -0.98 19.52
CA TYR A 14 15.13 -1.86 19.03
C TYR A 14 14.53 -2.71 20.17
N VAL A 15 15.37 -3.41 20.95
CA VAL A 15 14.91 -4.25 22.07
C VAL A 15 14.18 -3.43 23.13
N PHE A 16 14.69 -2.24 23.44
CA PHE A 16 14.05 -1.32 24.37
C PHE A 16 12.68 -0.87 23.86
N ALA A 17 12.60 -0.43 22.61
CA ALA A 17 11.36 0.02 21.97
C ALA A 17 10.34 -1.11 21.87
N LEU A 18 10.76 -2.33 21.55
CA LEU A 18 9.89 -3.51 21.51
C LEU A 18 9.29 -3.83 22.89
N THR A 19 10.09 -3.73 23.95
CA THR A 19 9.63 -3.92 25.33
C THR A 19 8.60 -2.86 25.73
N ALA A 20 8.89 -1.59 25.45
CA ALA A 20 7.99 -0.47 25.73
C ALA A 20 6.69 -0.54 24.91
N LEU A 21 6.78 -1.01 23.66
CA LEU A 21 5.63 -1.26 22.80
C LEU A 21 4.74 -2.36 23.41
N GLY A 22 5.34 -3.47 23.85
CA GLY A 22 4.60 -4.56 24.51
C GLY A 22 3.79 -4.08 25.72
N ILE A 23 4.38 -3.20 26.55
CA ILE A 23 3.68 -2.58 27.69
C ILE A 23 2.54 -1.66 27.20
N SER A 24 2.78 -0.86 26.16
CA SER A 24 1.79 0.07 25.61
C SER A 24 0.57 -0.66 25.04
N LEU A 25 0.80 -1.81 24.39
CA LEU A 25 -0.27 -2.62 23.79
C LEU A 25 -1.17 -3.30 24.83
N GLN A 26 -0.72 -3.48 26.08
CA GLN A 26 -1.55 -4.03 27.16
C GLN A 26 -2.58 -3.02 27.71
N SER A 27 -2.41 -1.72 27.44
CA SER A 27 -3.34 -0.68 27.86
C SER A 27 -4.15 -0.17 26.66
N PRO A 28 -5.49 -0.33 26.64
CA PRO A 28 -6.33 0.18 25.53
C PRO A 28 -6.12 1.67 25.25
N LYS A 29 -5.92 2.47 26.32
CA LYS A 29 -5.66 3.91 26.21
C LYS A 29 -4.31 4.22 25.55
N LEU A 30 -3.27 3.45 25.83
CA LEU A 30 -1.96 3.67 25.21
C LEU A 30 -1.92 3.10 23.80
N ALA A 31 -2.48 1.90 23.58
CA ALA A 31 -2.63 1.29 22.27
C ALA A 31 -3.34 2.20 21.26
N GLY A 32 -4.32 3.00 21.71
CA GLY A 32 -5.02 3.95 20.84
C GLY A 32 -4.16 5.09 20.29
N LYS A 33 -3.01 5.40 20.90
CA LYS A 33 -2.21 6.59 20.57
C LYS A 33 -1.41 6.43 19.28
N ASP A 34 -1.29 7.53 18.54
CA ASP A 34 -0.46 7.63 17.33
C ASP A 34 0.99 7.21 17.59
N GLY A 35 1.55 7.57 18.74
CA GLY A 35 2.92 7.21 19.12
C GLY A 35 3.14 5.69 19.19
N THR A 36 2.12 4.92 19.57
CA THR A 36 2.19 3.46 19.59
C THR A 36 2.19 2.91 18.17
N LEU A 37 1.32 3.40 17.30
CA LEU A 37 1.31 3.01 15.89
C LEU A 37 2.60 3.41 15.15
N ALA A 38 3.11 4.62 15.41
CA ALA A 38 4.38 5.09 14.88
C ALA A 38 5.54 4.20 15.31
N THR A 39 5.55 3.77 16.57
CA THR A 39 6.57 2.84 17.08
C THR A 39 6.50 1.50 16.35
N CYS A 40 5.30 0.95 16.12
CA CYS A 40 5.14 -0.28 15.31
C CYS A 40 5.74 -0.12 13.90
N LEU A 41 5.46 1.00 13.23
CA LEU A 41 5.98 1.26 11.88
C LEU A 41 7.49 1.47 11.86
N ILE A 42 8.06 2.17 12.84
CA ILE A 42 9.51 2.36 12.95
C ILE A 42 10.22 1.01 13.16
N LEU A 43 9.66 0.16 14.03
CA LEU A 43 10.22 -1.18 14.26
C LEU A 43 10.12 -2.07 13.01
N LEU A 44 9.02 -2.00 12.27
CA LEU A 44 8.87 -2.70 11.00
C LEU A 44 9.92 -2.25 9.98
N ILE A 45 10.15 -0.93 9.86
CA ILE A 45 11.18 -0.38 8.97
C ILE A 45 12.57 -0.86 9.41
N TYR A 46 12.86 -0.84 10.72
CA TYR A 46 14.14 -1.33 11.24
C TYR A 46 14.39 -2.78 10.82
N GLU A 47 13.39 -3.65 10.91
CA GLU A 47 13.50 -5.07 10.54
C GLU A 47 13.69 -5.31 9.04
N LEU A 48 13.25 -4.38 8.18
CA LEU A 48 13.55 -4.45 6.75
C LEU A 48 15.05 -4.26 6.46
N TYR A 49 15.74 -3.46 7.27
CA TYR A 49 17.17 -3.17 7.10
C TYR A 49 18.06 -4.11 7.91
N GLU A 50 17.63 -4.50 9.11
CA GLU A 50 18.33 -5.40 10.02
C GLU A 50 17.40 -6.57 10.37
N PRO A 51 17.33 -7.62 9.53
CA PRO A 51 16.43 -8.74 9.74
C PRO A 51 16.71 -9.39 11.10
N THR A 52 15.77 -9.23 12.03
CA THR A 52 15.85 -9.85 13.36
C THR A 52 15.50 -11.35 13.31
N SER A 53 15.00 -11.82 12.16
CA SER A 53 14.77 -13.24 11.86
C SER A 53 14.99 -13.51 10.37
N ASN A 54 15.37 -14.74 10.03
CA ASN A 54 15.58 -15.18 8.64
C ASN A 54 14.28 -15.46 7.88
N LEU A 55 13.11 -15.06 8.39
CA LEU A 55 11.82 -15.48 7.85
C LEU A 55 10.90 -14.29 7.54
N ASN A 56 10.41 -14.26 6.29
CA ASN A 56 9.28 -13.45 5.85
C ASN A 56 8.05 -13.56 6.78
N THR A 57 7.95 -14.62 7.59
CA THR A 57 6.85 -14.85 8.53
C THR A 57 6.80 -13.84 9.67
N ALA A 58 7.93 -13.30 10.12
CA ALA A 58 7.95 -12.30 11.20
C ALA A 58 7.39 -10.95 10.70
N HIS A 59 7.84 -10.51 9.52
CA HIS A 59 7.32 -9.30 8.87
C HIS A 59 5.80 -9.39 8.62
N GLU A 60 5.33 -10.54 8.12
CA GLU A 60 3.90 -10.80 7.95
C GLU A 60 3.11 -10.75 9.27
N GLY A 61 3.68 -11.31 10.35
CA GLY A 61 3.11 -11.24 11.69
C GLY A 61 2.98 -9.81 12.20
N HIS A 62 4.01 -8.97 12.01
CA HIS A 62 3.99 -7.57 12.41
C HIS A 62 2.99 -6.75 11.60
N MET A 63 2.93 -6.93 10.28
CA MET A 63 1.90 -6.29 9.45
C MET A 63 0.49 -6.68 9.90
N ALA A 64 0.25 -7.97 10.19
CA ALA A 64 -1.04 -8.42 10.71
C ALA A 64 -1.37 -7.87 12.10
N GLY A 65 -0.36 -7.54 12.92
CA GLY A 65 -0.52 -6.84 14.19
C GLY A 65 -0.89 -5.36 13.99
N ILE A 66 -0.22 -4.69 13.05
CA ILE A 66 -0.49 -3.29 12.67
C ILE A 66 -1.90 -3.15 12.12
N GLU A 67 -2.34 -4.04 11.23
CA GLU A 67 -3.72 -4.04 10.71
C GLU A 67 -4.74 -4.11 11.87
N ARG A 68 -4.55 -5.02 12.84
CA ARG A 68 -5.44 -5.12 14.01
C ARG A 68 -5.41 -3.86 14.87
N LEU A 69 -4.24 -3.26 15.06
CA LEU A 69 -4.11 -2.04 15.83
C LEU A 69 -4.84 -0.87 15.16
N VAL A 70 -4.75 -0.76 13.84
CA VAL A 70 -5.49 0.26 13.08
C VAL A 70 -7.00 0.03 13.17
N GLN A 71 -7.46 -1.22 13.04
CA GLN A 71 -8.88 -1.56 13.24
C GLN A 71 -9.37 -1.17 14.63
N PHE A 72 -8.57 -1.49 15.67
CA PHE A 72 -8.88 -1.13 17.05
C PHE A 72 -8.95 0.39 17.25
N ARG A 73 -8.05 1.15 16.62
CA ARG A 73 -8.01 2.62 16.69
C ARG A 73 -9.23 3.28 16.04
N GLY A 74 -9.82 2.65 15.01
CA GLY A 74 -10.96 3.18 14.28
C GLY A 74 -10.63 4.40 13.40
N VAL A 75 -11.64 4.92 12.70
CA VAL A 75 -11.50 6.05 11.76
C VAL A 75 -11.06 7.33 12.49
N GLU A 76 -11.67 7.62 13.63
CA GLU A 76 -11.48 8.88 14.39
C GLU A 76 -10.02 9.14 14.78
N GLN A 77 -9.27 8.08 15.13
CA GLN A 77 -7.87 8.22 15.54
C GLN A 77 -6.92 8.39 14.33
N ASN A 78 -7.42 8.30 13.10
CA ASN A 78 -6.65 8.65 11.90
C ASN A 78 -6.88 10.11 11.47
N GLU A 79 -7.70 10.87 12.18
CA GLU A 79 -8.00 12.28 11.85
C GLU A 79 -6.94 13.26 12.34
N THR A 80 -6.07 12.85 13.27
CA THR A 80 -4.89 13.66 13.62
C THR A 80 -3.94 13.71 12.42
N ALA A 81 -3.20 14.81 12.26
CA ALA A 81 -2.23 14.92 11.16
C ALA A 81 -1.20 13.78 11.14
N LEU A 82 -0.74 13.35 12.33
CA LEU A 82 0.17 12.21 12.45
C LEU A 82 -0.55 10.89 12.17
N GLY A 83 -1.71 10.64 12.77
CA GLY A 83 -2.51 9.43 12.56
C GLY A 83 -2.85 9.22 11.08
N GLY A 84 -3.28 10.28 10.39
CA GLY A 84 -3.55 10.26 8.95
C GLY A 84 -2.30 9.94 8.13
N ALA A 85 -1.16 10.57 8.43
CA ALA A 85 0.09 10.27 7.76
C ALA A 85 0.54 8.81 7.98
N LEU A 86 0.42 8.28 9.20
CA LEU A 86 0.72 6.87 9.51
C LEU A 86 -0.23 5.94 8.75
N PHE A 87 -1.53 6.24 8.73
CA PHE A 87 -2.53 5.45 8.03
C PHE A 87 -2.31 5.42 6.51
N LYS A 88 -1.91 6.54 5.91
CA LYS A 88 -1.51 6.59 4.49
C LYS A 88 -0.32 5.67 4.20
N ASN A 89 0.72 5.70 5.04
CA ASN A 89 1.88 4.81 4.90
C ASN A 89 1.51 3.32 5.04
N ILE A 90 0.61 3.00 5.98
CA ILE A 90 0.07 1.63 6.13
C ILE A 90 -0.69 1.22 4.88
N THR A 91 -1.50 2.13 4.32
CA THR A 91 -2.27 1.87 3.10
C THR A 91 -1.34 1.59 1.91
N TYR A 92 -0.21 2.29 1.79
CA TYR A 92 0.82 1.95 0.80
C TYR A 92 1.38 0.54 1.00
N ALA A 93 1.81 0.20 2.22
CA ALA A 93 2.35 -1.12 2.51
C ALA A 93 1.34 -2.24 2.23
N LEU A 94 0.06 -2.00 2.57
CA LEU A 94 -1.02 -2.94 2.30
C LEU A 94 -1.37 -3.03 0.82
N MET A 95 -1.33 -1.93 0.07
CA MET A 95 -1.46 -1.95 -1.39
C MET A 95 -0.40 -2.87 -2.00
N VAL A 96 0.88 -2.65 -1.67
CA VAL A 96 1.99 -3.48 -2.20
C VAL A 96 1.77 -4.95 -1.84
N LYS A 97 1.45 -5.23 -0.57
CA LYS A 97 1.16 -6.58 -0.09
C LYS A 97 -0.01 -7.23 -0.83
N SER A 98 -1.12 -6.50 -1.00
CA SER A 98 -2.32 -6.99 -1.68
C SER A 98 -2.07 -7.28 -3.15
N LEU A 99 -1.24 -6.50 -3.83
CA LEU A 99 -0.82 -6.78 -5.20
C LEU A 99 0.12 -7.99 -5.28
N GLN A 100 1.12 -8.06 -4.39
CA GLN A 100 2.12 -9.12 -4.38
C GLN A 100 1.52 -10.50 -4.07
N TYR A 101 0.64 -10.57 -3.08
CA TYR A 101 0.04 -11.83 -2.62
C TYR A 101 -1.37 -12.06 -3.15
N ARG A 102 -1.90 -11.12 -3.94
CA ARG A 102 -3.26 -11.16 -4.49
C ARG A 102 -4.29 -11.45 -3.41
N LYS A 103 -4.22 -10.64 -2.34
CA LYS A 103 -5.01 -10.85 -1.11
C LYS A 103 -5.49 -9.53 -0.53
N THR A 104 -6.78 -9.46 -0.27
CA THR A 104 -7.48 -8.32 0.32
C THR A 104 -7.00 -8.07 1.74
N SER A 105 -6.68 -6.82 2.06
CA SER A 105 -6.37 -6.43 3.43
C SER A 105 -7.62 -6.44 4.31
N ARG A 106 -7.41 -6.69 5.61
CA ARG A 106 -8.44 -6.52 6.64
C ARG A 106 -8.89 -5.07 6.81
N LEU A 107 -8.11 -4.11 6.30
CA LEU A 107 -8.43 -2.69 6.32
C LEU A 107 -9.24 -2.22 5.12
N LYS A 108 -9.69 -3.11 4.23
CA LYS A 108 -10.45 -2.75 3.03
C LYS A 108 -11.57 -1.75 3.31
N GLU A 109 -12.48 -2.07 4.23
CA GLU A 109 -13.63 -1.20 4.53
C GLU A 109 -13.20 0.17 5.03
N LEU A 110 -12.16 0.21 5.88
CA LEU A 110 -11.62 1.46 6.41
C LEU A 110 -10.99 2.31 5.31
N ILE A 111 -10.21 1.70 4.42
CA ILE A 111 -9.57 2.37 3.27
C ILE A 111 -10.63 2.92 2.32
N ASP A 112 -11.68 2.14 2.02
CA ASP A 112 -12.75 2.54 1.11
C ASP A 112 -13.61 3.68 1.66
N GLN A 113 -13.75 3.77 2.98
CA GLN A 113 -14.48 4.85 3.66
C GLN A 113 -13.64 6.11 3.89
N THR A 114 -12.32 6.03 3.73
CA THR A 114 -11.42 7.15 3.99
C THR A 114 -11.47 8.16 2.85
N VAL A 115 -11.73 9.42 3.21
CA VAL A 115 -11.60 10.55 2.28
C VAL A 115 -10.14 11.00 2.26
N TRP A 116 -9.44 10.67 1.18
CA TRP A 116 -8.03 11.03 1.00
C TRP A 116 -7.87 12.51 0.67
N TRP A 117 -6.97 13.18 1.37
CA TRP A 117 -6.73 14.63 1.24
C TRP A 117 -5.59 14.98 0.27
N ASP A 118 -4.89 13.98 -0.27
CA ASP A 118 -3.80 14.20 -1.24
C ASP A 118 -3.78 13.13 -2.34
N MET A 119 -3.11 13.48 -3.45
CA MET A 119 -3.00 12.63 -4.64
C MET A 119 -2.37 11.26 -4.36
N GLN A 120 -1.44 11.20 -3.40
CA GLN A 120 -0.77 9.97 -3.04
C GLN A 120 -1.72 8.98 -2.35
N GLY A 121 -2.49 9.44 -1.37
CA GLY A 121 -3.50 8.63 -0.68
C GLY A 121 -4.57 8.13 -1.63
N ILE A 122 -5.04 8.97 -2.55
CA ILE A 122 -6.01 8.58 -3.58
C ILE A 122 -5.45 7.46 -4.46
N LEU A 123 -4.19 7.58 -4.92
CA LEU A 123 -3.55 6.55 -5.74
C LEU A 123 -3.42 5.23 -4.97
N PHE A 124 -2.99 5.28 -3.72
CA PHE A 124 -2.80 4.09 -2.88
C PHE A 124 -4.12 3.35 -2.63
N ALA A 125 -5.21 4.07 -2.41
CA ALA A 125 -6.53 3.48 -2.29
C ALA A 125 -6.99 2.79 -3.57
N LYS A 126 -6.72 3.39 -4.75
CA LYS A 126 -6.99 2.76 -6.05
C LYS A 126 -6.15 1.50 -6.26
N GLY A 127 -4.86 1.53 -5.91
CA GLY A 127 -4.00 0.36 -5.95
C GLY A 127 -4.44 -0.75 -4.99
N HIS A 128 -4.92 -0.38 -3.80
CA HIS A 128 -5.52 -1.33 -2.86
C HIS A 128 -6.78 -1.99 -3.45
N ARG A 129 -7.66 -1.22 -4.10
CA ARG A 129 -8.81 -1.75 -4.84
C ARG A 129 -8.41 -2.69 -5.96
N LEU A 130 -7.32 -2.40 -6.70
CA LEU A 130 -6.76 -3.32 -7.68
C LEU A 130 -6.37 -4.65 -7.01
N GLY A 131 -5.63 -4.61 -5.90
CA GLY A 131 -5.24 -5.81 -5.16
C GLY A 131 -6.43 -6.70 -4.75
N ASN A 132 -7.52 -6.09 -4.30
CA ASN A 132 -8.75 -6.84 -3.97
C ASN A 132 -9.39 -7.48 -5.21
N LEU A 133 -9.48 -6.72 -6.31
CA LEU A 133 -9.99 -7.22 -7.58
C LEU A 133 -9.16 -8.41 -8.11
N LEU A 134 -7.85 -8.40 -7.88
CA LEU A 134 -6.97 -9.51 -8.25
C LEU A 134 -7.25 -10.79 -7.45
N GLU A 135 -7.60 -10.68 -6.17
CA GLU A 135 -8.02 -11.83 -5.36
C GLU A 135 -9.37 -12.39 -5.83
N ASP A 136 -10.33 -11.50 -6.10
CA ASP A 136 -11.65 -11.89 -6.62
C ASP A 136 -11.51 -12.64 -7.95
N LEU A 137 -10.61 -12.18 -8.83
CA LEU A 137 -10.29 -12.83 -10.09
C LEU A 137 -9.66 -14.22 -9.91
N ASP A 138 -8.78 -14.40 -8.92
CA ASP A 138 -8.19 -15.73 -8.64
C ASP A 138 -9.24 -16.69 -8.08
N THR A 139 -10.12 -16.19 -7.21
CA THR A 139 -11.25 -16.96 -6.69
C THR A 139 -12.19 -17.37 -7.82
N TYR A 140 -12.48 -16.47 -8.76
CA TYR A 140 -13.28 -16.77 -9.94
C TYR A 140 -12.62 -17.83 -10.83
N LYS A 141 -11.33 -17.71 -11.12
CA LYS A 141 -10.57 -18.69 -11.94
C LYS A 141 -10.52 -20.09 -11.35
N THR A 142 -10.58 -20.20 -10.03
CA THR A 142 -10.57 -21.50 -9.35
C THR A 142 -11.97 -22.08 -9.15
N SER A 143 -13.02 -21.29 -9.38
CA SER A 143 -14.41 -21.74 -9.30
C SER A 143 -14.81 -22.56 -10.54
N ALA A 144 -15.58 -23.64 -10.36
CA ALA A 144 -16.05 -24.49 -11.45
C ALA A 144 -17.14 -23.83 -12.34
N GLN A 145 -17.54 -22.59 -12.03
CA GLN A 145 -18.64 -21.87 -12.68
C GLN A 145 -18.10 -20.64 -13.42
N HIS A 146 -17.36 -20.88 -14.50
CA HIS A 146 -17.03 -19.83 -15.45
C HIS A 146 -18.27 -19.48 -16.28
N SER A 147 -18.62 -18.20 -16.32
CA SER A 147 -19.71 -17.72 -17.18
C SER A 147 -19.26 -16.46 -17.91
N LEU A 148 -19.71 -16.30 -19.15
CA LEU A 148 -19.44 -15.09 -19.94
C LEU A 148 -19.91 -13.82 -19.20
N GLN A 149 -21.03 -13.90 -18.48
CA GLN A 149 -21.56 -12.79 -17.70
C GLN A 149 -20.64 -12.39 -16.53
N ALA A 150 -20.07 -13.36 -15.82
CA ALA A 150 -19.11 -13.08 -14.74
C ALA A 150 -17.82 -12.46 -15.29
N SER A 151 -17.27 -13.02 -16.38
CA SER A 151 -16.10 -12.46 -17.06
C SER A 151 -16.34 -11.02 -17.54
N ALA A 152 -17.52 -10.74 -18.13
CA ALA A 152 -17.90 -9.39 -18.53
C ALA A 152 -18.02 -8.43 -17.34
N GLY A 153 -18.55 -8.90 -16.20
CA GLY A 153 -18.61 -8.12 -14.96
C GLY A 153 -17.23 -7.72 -14.45
N TYR A 154 -16.27 -8.65 -14.42
CA TYR A 154 -14.89 -8.33 -14.04
C TYR A 154 -14.18 -7.40 -15.01
N LEU A 155 -14.39 -7.57 -16.32
CA LEU A 155 -13.89 -6.62 -17.32
C LEU A 155 -14.44 -5.21 -17.09
N GLN A 156 -15.72 -5.09 -16.74
CA GLN A 156 -16.32 -3.81 -16.41
C GLN A 156 -15.69 -3.17 -15.15
N LEU A 157 -15.41 -3.97 -14.12
CA LEU A 157 -14.71 -3.50 -12.92
C LEU A 157 -13.28 -3.02 -13.25
N CYS A 158 -12.54 -3.79 -14.05
CA CYS A 158 -11.21 -3.41 -14.53
C CYS A 158 -11.25 -2.12 -15.36
N ALA A 159 -12.18 -2.00 -16.31
CA ALA A 159 -12.34 -0.82 -17.13
C ALA A 159 -12.72 0.41 -16.30
N GLY A 160 -13.60 0.24 -15.31
CA GLY A 160 -13.93 1.28 -14.34
C GLY A 160 -12.69 1.78 -13.60
N LEU A 161 -11.87 0.86 -13.09
CA LEU A 161 -10.64 1.21 -12.40
C LEU A 161 -9.59 1.86 -13.34
N ASP A 162 -9.53 1.46 -14.61
CA ASP A 162 -8.64 2.09 -15.59
C ASP A 162 -9.01 3.54 -15.85
N MET A 163 -10.31 3.82 -16.01
CA MET A 163 -10.83 5.19 -16.14
C MET A 163 -10.52 6.02 -14.89
N GLU A 164 -10.66 5.43 -13.70
CA GLU A 164 -10.33 6.10 -12.45
C GLU A 164 -8.84 6.44 -12.32
N PHE A 165 -7.94 5.56 -12.76
CA PHE A 165 -6.51 5.86 -12.83
C PHE A 165 -6.23 6.97 -13.86
N GLY A 166 -6.92 6.93 -15.01
CA GLY A 166 -6.82 7.99 -16.02
C GLY A 166 -7.24 9.35 -15.48
N SER A 167 -8.38 9.42 -14.78
CA SER A 167 -8.86 10.65 -14.12
C SER A 167 -7.83 11.17 -13.12
N TRP A 168 -7.33 10.30 -12.24
CA TRP A 168 -6.32 10.68 -11.26
C TRP A 168 -5.06 11.28 -11.91
N TYR A 169 -4.62 10.73 -13.04
CA TYR A 169 -3.46 11.26 -13.76
C TYR A 169 -3.75 12.64 -14.39
N GLN A 170 -4.96 12.85 -14.91
CA GLN A 170 -5.37 14.17 -15.41
C GLN A 170 -5.44 15.20 -14.27
N ASP A 171 -5.95 14.81 -13.11
CA ASP A 171 -6.00 15.68 -11.92
C ASP A 171 -4.57 16.06 -11.49
N LEU A 172 -3.63 15.11 -11.50
CA LEU A 172 -2.22 15.37 -11.18
C LEU A 172 -1.58 16.37 -12.16
N LEU A 173 -1.90 16.25 -13.45
CA LEU A 173 -1.44 17.20 -14.47
C LEU A 173 -2.02 18.59 -14.25
N ALA A 174 -3.31 18.68 -13.89
CA ALA A 174 -4.00 19.94 -13.67
C ALA A 174 -3.49 20.69 -12.43
N GLU A 175 -3.08 19.96 -11.38
CA GLU A 175 -2.50 20.54 -10.17
C GLU A 175 -1.03 20.97 -10.33
N SER A 176 -0.34 20.50 -11.38
CA SER A 176 1.08 20.77 -11.56
C SER A 176 1.34 22.07 -12.35
N PRO A 177 2.10 23.04 -11.80
CA PRO A 177 2.43 24.28 -12.50
C PRO A 177 3.47 24.10 -13.62
N SER A 178 4.09 22.93 -13.70
CA SER A 178 5.15 22.59 -14.66
C SER A 178 4.98 21.15 -15.17
N PRO A 179 5.68 20.75 -16.25
CA PRO A 179 5.72 19.36 -16.66
C PRO A 179 6.13 18.44 -15.49
N ILE A 180 5.38 17.36 -15.31
CA ILE A 180 5.57 16.40 -14.22
C ILE A 180 6.73 15.42 -14.48
N TYR A 181 7.20 15.34 -15.73
CA TYR A 181 8.45 14.72 -16.15
C TYR A 181 8.85 15.23 -17.54
N TRP A 182 10.10 15.02 -17.95
CA TRP A 182 10.60 15.32 -19.31
C TRP A 182 11.75 14.36 -19.68
N THR A 183 12.10 14.28 -20.96
CA THR A 183 13.24 13.49 -21.43
C THR A 183 14.51 14.35 -21.49
N SER A 184 15.68 13.74 -21.34
CA SER A 184 16.98 14.44 -21.47
C SER A 184 17.35 14.77 -22.93
N GLY A 185 16.51 14.36 -23.90
CA GLY A 185 16.69 14.61 -25.34
C GLY A 185 17.66 13.67 -26.05
N ASN A 186 18.61 13.05 -25.32
CA ASN A 186 19.65 12.18 -25.89
C ASN A 186 19.56 10.72 -25.44
N GLU A 187 18.83 10.43 -24.35
CA GLU A 187 18.67 9.08 -23.80
C GLU A 187 17.21 8.83 -23.37
N PRO A 188 16.78 7.56 -23.17
CA PRO A 188 15.46 7.23 -22.63
C PRO A 188 15.31 7.56 -21.12
N GLU A 189 16.14 8.47 -20.60
CA GLU A 189 16.08 8.92 -19.22
C GLU A 189 14.91 9.87 -19.02
N LEU A 190 14.05 9.51 -18.05
CA LEU A 190 12.99 10.36 -17.55
C LEU A 190 13.53 11.19 -16.38
N LEU A 191 13.44 12.51 -16.53
CA LEU A 191 13.76 13.47 -15.51
C LEU A 191 12.47 13.94 -14.84
N PHE A 192 12.55 14.18 -13.54
CA PHE A 192 11.40 14.58 -12.72
C PHE A 192 11.72 15.86 -11.94
N PRO A 193 10.73 16.71 -11.65
CA PRO A 193 10.91 17.88 -10.79
C PRO A 193 11.46 17.55 -9.41
N ASN A 194 11.07 16.41 -8.83
CA ASN A 194 11.52 15.94 -7.53
C ASN A 194 11.28 14.43 -7.36
N ILE A 195 11.91 13.85 -6.33
CA ILE A 195 11.82 12.42 -6.01
C ILE A 195 10.39 11.97 -5.68
N ASN A 196 9.56 12.81 -5.03
CA ASN A 196 8.20 12.43 -4.65
C ASN A 196 7.33 12.22 -5.89
N LEU A 197 7.45 13.10 -6.88
CA LEU A 197 6.71 12.96 -8.14
C LEU A 197 7.21 11.79 -8.98
N ALA A 198 8.53 11.54 -8.96
CA ALA A 198 9.10 10.35 -9.59
C ALA A 198 8.53 9.06 -9.00
N LEU A 199 8.49 8.95 -7.66
CA LEU A 199 7.92 7.79 -6.97
C LEU A 199 6.42 7.66 -7.24
N LEU A 200 5.68 8.76 -7.18
CA LEU A 200 4.24 8.75 -7.40
C LEU A 200 3.87 8.32 -8.83
N LEU A 201 4.64 8.75 -9.83
CA LEU A 201 4.46 8.32 -11.23
C LEU A 201 4.87 6.88 -11.45
N LEU A 202 5.94 6.43 -10.79
CA LEU A 202 6.35 5.03 -10.82
C LEU A 202 5.26 4.12 -10.25
N ASP A 203 4.69 4.47 -9.09
CA ASP A 203 3.55 3.75 -8.50
C ASP A 203 2.37 3.71 -9.47
N TYR A 204 2.02 4.86 -10.06
CA TYR A 204 0.93 4.96 -11.03
C TYR A 204 1.15 4.05 -12.24
N TRP A 205 2.33 4.08 -12.87
CA TRP A 205 2.63 3.26 -14.04
C TRP A 205 2.67 1.77 -13.68
N ALA A 206 3.20 1.41 -12.52
CA ALA A 206 3.20 0.03 -12.04
C ALA A 206 1.76 -0.50 -11.85
N LEU A 207 0.88 0.31 -11.24
CA LEU A 207 -0.54 -0.04 -11.05
C LEU A 207 -1.27 -0.17 -12.38
N ARG A 208 -1.06 0.77 -13.31
CA ARG A 208 -1.62 0.71 -14.68
C ARG A 208 -1.17 -0.56 -15.40
N LEU A 209 0.13 -0.89 -15.33
CA LEU A 209 0.67 -2.10 -15.94
C LEU A 209 0.01 -3.36 -15.36
N ALA A 210 -0.07 -3.46 -14.03
CA ALA A 210 -0.70 -4.59 -13.36
C ALA A 210 -2.18 -4.75 -13.76
N LEU A 211 -2.92 -3.64 -13.88
CA LEU A 211 -4.30 -3.65 -14.35
C LEU A 211 -4.41 -4.10 -15.81
N SER A 212 -3.61 -3.52 -16.72
CA SER A 212 -3.63 -3.89 -18.14
C SER A 212 -3.31 -5.37 -18.34
N THR A 213 -2.28 -5.89 -17.66
CA THR A 213 -1.97 -7.32 -17.70
C THR A 213 -3.14 -8.18 -17.20
N SER A 214 -3.89 -7.70 -16.21
CA SER A 214 -5.05 -8.43 -15.69
C SER A 214 -6.21 -8.44 -16.68
N ILE A 215 -6.46 -7.32 -17.37
CA ILE A 215 -7.43 -7.24 -18.48
C ILE A 215 -7.06 -8.22 -19.59
N ASP A 216 -5.80 -8.20 -20.04
CA ASP A 216 -5.31 -9.09 -21.10
C ASP A 216 -5.51 -10.57 -20.73
N ILE A 217 -5.22 -10.93 -19.47
CA ILE A 217 -5.43 -12.30 -18.97
C ILE A 217 -6.92 -12.66 -18.96
N ILE A 218 -7.82 -11.76 -18.56
CA ILE A 218 -9.27 -12.06 -18.58
C ILE A 218 -9.73 -12.28 -20.02
N CYS A 219 -9.39 -11.35 -20.93
CA CYS A 219 -9.77 -11.42 -22.34
C CYS A 219 -9.25 -12.69 -23.02
N SER A 220 -8.04 -13.13 -22.71
CA SER A 220 -7.43 -14.34 -23.28
C SER A 220 -8.06 -15.65 -22.80
N ASN A 221 -8.87 -15.62 -21.73
CA ASN A 221 -9.49 -16.81 -21.12
C ASN A 221 -11.03 -16.83 -21.25
N VAL A 222 -11.62 -15.93 -22.06
CA VAL A 222 -13.06 -15.97 -22.34
C VAL A 222 -13.33 -17.14 -23.31
N PRO A 223 -14.22 -18.11 -22.97
CA PRO A 223 -14.61 -19.16 -23.92
C PRO A 223 -15.33 -18.55 -25.13
N ASP A 224 -15.04 -19.07 -26.32
CA ASP A 224 -15.75 -18.75 -27.57
C ASP A 224 -17.27 -19.00 -27.49
#